data_AF-A0A2S9FKP0-F1
#
_entry.id   AF-A0A2S9FKP0-F1
#
_cell.length_a   1.000
_cell.length_b   1.000
_cell.length_c   1.000
_cell.angle_alpha   90.00
_cell.angle_beta   90.00
_cell.angle_gamma   90.00
#
_symmetry.space_group_name_H-M   'P 1'
#
loop_
_entity.id
_entity.type
_entity.pdbx_description
1 polymer ?
#
loop_
_entity_poly.entity_id
_entity_poly.type
_entity_poly.pdbx_seq_one_letter_code
_entity_poly.pdbx_strand_id
1 'polypeptide(L)'
;VVDGEVKMLDRAAADILDRAPDHLMYLRALLRFVEATEDSVDDLAEAFVASLVELYQSRVGADYLPRPEEMDEIRRVVEDYRALGEAVIAARFDEATRRHMVESASGYTAGILLGGEWETRRRA
;
A
#
# COMPACT_ATOMS: atom_id res chain seq x y z
N VAL A 1 9.35 -0.89 -16.43
CA VAL A 1 10.60 -0.50 -17.12
C VAL A 1 10.21 0.23 -18.39
N VAL A 2 10.59 1.50 -18.54
CA VAL A 2 10.40 2.24 -19.80
C VAL A 2 11.81 2.59 -20.28
N ASP A 3 12.17 2.18 -21.49
CA ASP A 3 13.49 2.37 -22.12
C ASP A 3 14.71 1.77 -21.37
N GLY A 4 14.52 0.66 -20.66
CA GLY A 4 15.63 -0.03 -19.97
C GLY A 4 16.13 0.68 -18.71
N GLU A 5 15.60 1.86 -18.38
CA GLU A 5 15.78 2.53 -17.09
C GLU A 5 14.60 2.23 -16.16
N VAL A 6 14.90 1.72 -14.97
CA VAL A 6 13.94 1.68 -13.86
C VAL A 6 13.89 3.08 -13.26
N LYS A 7 12.90 3.88 -13.69
CA LYS A 7 12.66 5.20 -13.08
C LYS A 7 11.81 5.03 -11.82
N MET A 8 12.40 5.35 -10.67
CA MET A 8 11.66 5.48 -9.43
C MET A 8 10.86 6.79 -9.47
N LEU A 9 9.55 6.70 -9.65
CA LEU A 9 8.65 7.86 -9.72
C LEU A 9 8.23 8.36 -8.34
N ASP A 10 8.37 7.51 -7.33
CA ASP A 10 8.06 7.85 -5.94
C ASP A 10 9.28 8.46 -5.25
N ARG A 11 9.13 9.72 -4.79
CA ARG A 11 10.19 10.48 -4.14
C ARG A 11 10.61 9.89 -2.80
N ALA A 12 9.67 9.36 -2.02
CA ALA A 12 9.98 8.76 -0.73
C ALA A 12 10.75 7.44 -0.92
N ALA A 13 10.39 6.65 -1.92
CA ALA A 13 11.15 5.45 -2.28
C ALA A 13 12.56 5.80 -2.78
N ALA A 14 12.71 6.86 -3.58
CA ALA A 14 14.02 7.35 -4.03
C ALA A 14 14.91 7.77 -2.86
N ASP A 15 14.39 8.53 -1.89
CA ASP A 15 15.14 8.98 -0.71
C ASP A 15 15.56 7.80 0.20
N ILE A 16 14.79 6.70 0.22
CA ILE A 16 15.16 5.48 0.94
C ILE A 16 16.29 4.75 0.20
N LEU A 17 16.17 4.62 -1.12
CA LEU A 17 17.21 4.00 -1.94
C LEU A 17 18.51 4.79 -1.81
N ASP A 18 18.53 6.10 -1.98
CA ASP A 18 19.75 6.90 -1.94
C ASP A 18 20.58 6.71 -0.65
N ARG A 19 19.92 6.41 0.48
CA ARG A 19 20.57 6.15 1.77
C ARG A 19 20.99 4.68 1.99
N ALA A 20 20.62 3.78 1.09
CA ALA A 20 20.89 2.36 1.22
C ALA A 20 22.39 2.05 1.02
N PRO A 21 22.99 1.19 1.86
CA PRO A 21 24.39 0.79 1.70
C PRO A 21 24.63 -0.08 0.45
N ASP A 22 23.59 -0.75 -0.07
CA ASP A 22 23.58 -1.47 -1.33
C ASP A 22 22.26 -1.24 -2.08
N HIS A 23 22.27 -0.29 -3.01
CA HIS A 23 21.11 0.09 -3.85
C HIS A 23 20.53 -1.09 -4.63
N LEU A 24 21.39 -1.96 -5.17
CA LEU A 24 20.97 -3.06 -6.04
C LEU A 24 20.29 -4.17 -5.24
N MET A 25 20.74 -4.41 -4.01
CA MET A 25 20.07 -5.36 -3.12
C MET A 25 18.64 -4.91 -2.79
N TYR A 26 18.47 -3.63 -2.42
CA TYR A 26 17.16 -3.06 -2.09
C TYR A 26 16.22 -3.09 -3.30
N LEU A 27 16.71 -2.68 -4.48
CA LEU A 27 15.92 -2.71 -5.71
C LEU A 27 15.49 -4.13 -6.09
N ARG A 28 16.37 -5.13 -5.96
CA ARG A 28 16.02 -6.53 -6.24
C ARG A 28 14.99 -7.10 -5.27
N ALA A 29 15.07 -6.73 -3.99
CA ALA A 29 14.07 -7.13 -3.01
C ALA A 29 12.71 -6.51 -3.32
N LEU A 30 12.68 -5.22 -3.67
CA LEU A 30 11.47 -4.50 -4.08
C LEU A 30 10.85 -5.09 -5.35
N LEU A 31 11.64 -5.38 -6.38
CA LEU A 31 11.14 -5.99 -7.61
C LEU A 31 10.50 -7.35 -7.35
N ARG A 32 11.15 -8.22 -6.58
CA ARG A 32 10.57 -9.53 -6.21
C ARG A 32 9.29 -9.40 -5.41
N PHE A 33 9.23 -8.41 -4.51
CA PHE A 33 8.01 -8.13 -3.76
C PHE A 33 6.88 -7.70 -4.70
N VAL A 34 7.13 -6.74 -5.59
CA VAL A 34 6.14 -6.28 -6.59
C VAL A 34 5.64 -7.44 -7.43
N GLU A 35 6.54 -8.21 -8.03
CA GLU A 35 6.20 -9.40 -8.84
C GLU A 35 5.38 -10.43 -8.06
N ALA A 36 5.74 -10.70 -6.80
CA ALA A 36 5.01 -11.67 -5.97
C ALA A 36 3.62 -11.20 -5.52
N THR A 37 3.33 -9.90 -5.64
CA THR A 37 2.08 -9.30 -5.16
C THR A 37 1.17 -8.81 -6.29
N GLU A 38 1.59 -8.90 -7.55
CA GLU A 38 0.87 -8.32 -8.70
C GLU A 38 -0.60 -8.78 -8.74
N ASP A 39 -0.85 -10.08 -8.74
CA ASP A 39 -2.20 -10.65 -8.74
C ASP A 39 -2.99 -10.25 -7.47
N SER A 40 -2.34 -10.26 -6.31
CA SER A 40 -3.00 -9.90 -5.03
C SER A 40 -3.39 -8.43 -4.95
N VAL A 41 -2.63 -7.54 -5.59
CA VAL A 41 -2.95 -6.11 -5.67
C VAL A 41 -4.11 -5.88 -6.65
N ASP A 42 -4.17 -6.62 -7.75
CA ASP A 42 -5.28 -6.54 -8.69
C ASP A 42 -6.59 -7.06 -8.07
N ASP A 43 -6.55 -8.22 -7.41
CA ASP A 43 -7.69 -8.77 -6.65
C ASP A 43 -8.21 -7.77 -5.60
N LEU A 44 -7.28 -7.08 -4.93
CA LEU A 44 -7.62 -6.08 -3.92
C LEU A 44 -8.28 -4.84 -4.56
N ALA A 45 -7.77 -4.38 -5.70
CA ALA A 45 -8.35 -3.28 -6.45
C ALA A 45 -9.74 -3.63 -6.98
N GLU A 46 -9.94 -4.85 -7.49
CA GLU A 46 -11.23 -5.35 -7.93
C GLU A 46 -12.24 -5.36 -6.76
N ALA A 47 -11.87 -5.94 -5.62
CA ALA A 47 -12.73 -5.99 -4.44
C ALA A 47 -13.10 -4.58 -3.92
N PHE A 48 -12.16 -3.64 -3.97
CA PHE A 48 -12.40 -2.26 -3.59
C PHE A 48 -13.38 -1.57 -4.54
N VAL A 49 -13.19 -1.69 -5.86
CA VAL A 49 -14.09 -1.13 -6.87
C VAL A 49 -15.49 -1.73 -6.77
N ALA A 50 -15.60 -3.05 -6.59
CA ALA A 50 -16.88 -3.73 -6.40
C ALA A 50 -17.65 -3.18 -5.19
N SER A 51 -16.94 -2.96 -4.07
CA SER A 51 -17.52 -2.37 -2.85
C SER A 51 -18.03 -0.94 -3.06
N LEU A 52 -17.31 -0.13 -3.85
CA LEU A 52 -17.75 1.23 -4.20
C LEU A 52 -18.98 1.24 -5.10
N VAL A 53 -19.00 0.35 -6.09
CA VAL A 53 -20.15 0.19 -7.00
C VAL A 53 -21.39 -0.21 -6.20
N GLU A 54 -21.28 -1.21 -5.32
CA GLU A 54 -22.38 -1.65 -4.45
C GLU A 54 -22.89 -0.52 -3.56
N LEU A 55 -21.98 0.21 -2.91
CA LEU A 55 -22.35 1.35 -2.07
C LEU A 55 -23.09 2.43 -2.87
N TYR A 56 -22.57 2.79 -4.04
CA TYR A 56 -23.19 3.81 -4.87
C TYR A 56 -24.57 3.36 -5.37
N GLN A 57 -24.68 2.14 -5.89
CA GLN A 57 -25.95 1.57 -6.34
C GLN A 57 -26.99 1.49 -5.20
N SER A 58 -26.57 1.20 -3.97
CA SER A 58 -27.47 1.20 -2.81
C SER A 58 -28.06 2.60 -2.51
N ARG A 59 -27.31 3.66 -2.82
CA ARG A 59 -27.69 5.05 -2.54
C ARG A 59 -28.59 5.65 -3.62
N VAL A 60 -28.28 5.39 -4.89
CA VAL A 60 -28.96 6.06 -6.02
C VAL A 60 -29.82 5.11 -6.87
N GLY A 61 -29.70 3.80 -6.69
CA GLY A 61 -30.33 2.77 -7.51
C GLY A 61 -29.41 2.28 -8.64
N ALA A 62 -29.58 1.01 -9.03
CA ALA A 62 -28.72 0.34 -10.02
C ALA A 62 -28.77 0.97 -11.43
N ASP A 63 -29.89 1.59 -11.79
CA ASP A 63 -30.13 2.19 -13.12
C ASP A 63 -29.94 3.71 -13.15
N TYR A 64 -29.36 4.30 -12.09
CA TYR A 64 -29.19 5.74 -12.01
C TYR A 64 -28.10 6.23 -12.97
N LEU A 65 -28.48 7.13 -13.87
CA LEU A 65 -27.57 7.86 -14.75
C LEU A 65 -27.27 9.24 -14.15
N PRO A 66 -26.01 9.53 -13.78
CA PRO A 66 -25.62 10.85 -13.28
C PRO A 66 -25.90 11.95 -14.30
N ARG A 67 -26.35 13.11 -13.80
CA ARG A 67 -26.46 14.32 -14.61
C ARG A 67 -25.10 15.03 -14.69
N PRO A 68 -24.84 15.82 -15.74
CA PRO A 68 -23.57 16.55 -15.89
C PRO A 68 -23.20 17.40 -14.67
N GLU A 69 -24.18 17.98 -13.97
CA GLU A 69 -23.98 18.82 -12.80
C GLU A 69 -23.53 18.04 -11.56
N GLU A 70 -23.82 16.73 -11.51
CA GLU A 70 -23.49 15.82 -10.41
C GLU A 70 -22.08 15.20 -10.58
N MET A 71 -21.50 15.29 -11.79
CA MET A 71 -20.21 14.67 -12.12
C MET A 71 -19.06 15.19 -11.25
N ASP A 72 -19.04 16.47 -10.90
CA ASP A 72 -18.01 17.07 -10.05
C ASP A 72 -18.12 16.60 -8.59
N GLU A 73 -19.32 16.25 -8.12
CA GLU A 73 -19.53 15.67 -6.80
C GLU A 73 -19.13 14.19 -6.79
N ILE A 74 -19.55 13.43 -7.81
CA ILE A 74 -19.20 12.02 -7.96
C ILE A 74 -17.67 11.85 -8.05
N ARG A 75 -16.99 12.70 -8.83
CA ARG A 75 -15.52 12.68 -8.91
C ARG A 75 -14.87 12.87 -7.54
N ARG A 76 -15.33 13.86 -6.76
CA ARG A 76 -14.82 14.09 -5.39
C ARG A 76 -15.06 12.90 -4.48
N VAL A 77 -16.25 12.30 -4.53
CA VAL A 77 -16.58 11.11 -3.74
C VAL A 77 -15.64 9.96 -4.10
N VAL A 78 -15.41 9.71 -5.39
CA VAL A 78 -14.48 8.66 -5.85
C VAL A 78 -13.04 8.93 -5.40
N GLU A 79 -12.58 10.17 -5.48
CA GLU A 79 -11.25 10.59 -5.00
C GLU A 79 -11.10 10.39 -3.49
N ASP A 80 -12.09 10.80 -2.70
CA ASP A 80 -12.11 10.61 -1.25
C ASP A 80 -12.09 9.12 -0.87
N TYR A 81 -12.89 8.31 -1.57
CA TYR A 81 -12.90 6.87 -1.34
C TYR A 81 -11.57 6.22 -1.69
N ARG A 82 -10.95 6.61 -2.81
CA ARG A 82 -9.63 6.12 -3.19
C ARG A 82 -8.59 6.44 -2.10
N ALA A 83 -8.56 7.68 -1.61
CA ALA A 83 -7.65 8.08 -0.54
C ALA A 83 -7.90 7.28 0.76
N LEU A 84 -9.16 7.04 1.12
CA LEU A 84 -9.52 6.20 2.26
C LEU A 84 -9.08 4.74 2.07
N GLY A 85 -9.30 4.19 0.88
CA GLY A 85 -8.85 2.84 0.51
C GLY A 85 -7.34 2.70 0.66
N GLU A 86 -6.57 3.61 0.07
CA GLU A 86 -5.11 3.65 0.17
C GLU A 86 -4.64 3.67 1.64
N ALA A 87 -5.25 4.52 2.47
CA ALA A 87 -4.92 4.62 3.90
C ALA A 87 -5.24 3.34 4.68
N VAL A 88 -6.41 2.72 4.43
CA VAL A 88 -6.83 1.48 5.08
C VAL A 88 -5.90 0.33 4.69
N ILE A 89 -5.56 0.19 3.41
CA ILE A 89 -4.68 -0.87 2.93
C ILE A 89 -3.27 -0.70 3.47
N ALA A 90 -2.72 0.52 3.50
CA ALA A 90 -1.43 0.79 4.11
C ALA A 90 -1.39 0.36 5.58
N ALA A 91 -2.42 0.71 6.37
CA ALA A 91 -2.51 0.33 7.77
C ALA A 91 -2.66 -1.20 7.96
N ARG A 92 -3.45 -1.88 7.12
CA ARG A 92 -3.62 -3.33 7.18
C ARG A 92 -2.37 -4.09 6.78
N PHE A 93 -1.64 -3.58 5.79
CA PHE A 93 -0.36 -4.12 5.37
C PHE A 93 0.67 -4.00 6.51
N ASP A 94 0.82 -2.82 7.10
CA ASP A 94 1.74 -2.60 8.23
C ASP A 94 1.47 -3.56 9.40
N GLU A 95 0.19 -3.72 9.78
CA GLU A 95 -0.22 -4.67 10.82
C GLU A 95 0.16 -6.12 10.48
N ALA A 96 -0.14 -6.55 9.25
CA ALA A 96 0.16 -7.91 8.80
C ALA A 96 1.67 -8.17 8.74
N THR A 97 2.44 -7.22 8.24
CA THR A 97 3.91 -7.27 8.20
C THR A 97 4.47 -7.40 9.61
N ARG A 98 4.02 -6.55 10.54
CA ARG A 98 4.47 -6.61 11.95
C ARG A 98 4.19 -7.97 12.56
N ARG A 99 3.00 -8.53 12.35
CA ARG A 99 2.63 -9.87 12.85
C ARG A 99 3.58 -10.95 12.29
N HIS A 100 3.80 -10.98 10.98
CA HIS A 100 4.67 -11.98 10.36
C HIS A 100 6.16 -11.81 10.71
N MET A 101 6.59 -10.57 10.97
CA MET A 101 7.93 -10.30 11.49
C MET A 101 8.10 -10.85 12.91
N VAL A 102 7.12 -10.68 13.81
CA VAL A 102 7.14 -11.24 15.17
C VAL A 102 7.13 -12.78 15.15
N GLU A 103 6.32 -13.38 14.28
CA GLU A 103 6.29 -14.84 14.08
C GLU A 103 7.64 -15.36 13.59
N SER A 104 8.23 -14.72 12.57
CA SER A 104 9.55 -15.08 12.02
C SER A 104 10.68 -14.89 13.02
N ALA A 105 10.56 -13.87 13.88
CA ALA A 105 11.52 -13.50 14.90
C ALA A 105 11.60 -14.43 16.11
N SER A 106 10.59 -15.28 16.32
CA SER A 106 10.65 -16.35 17.32
C SER A 106 11.82 -17.32 17.07
N GLY A 107 12.45 -17.27 15.87
CA GLY A 107 13.83 -17.66 15.59
C GLY A 107 14.88 -16.64 16.08
N TYR A 108 14.91 -16.40 17.39
CA TYR A 108 16.01 -15.89 18.23
C TYR A 108 16.69 -14.51 18.01
N THR A 109 16.55 -13.75 16.91
CA THR A 109 17.29 -12.45 16.80
C THR A 109 16.58 -11.28 16.11
N ALA A 110 15.56 -11.51 15.29
CA ALA A 110 14.89 -10.45 14.51
C ALA A 110 13.75 -9.73 15.26
N GLY A 111 13.26 -10.27 16.38
CA GLY A 111 12.07 -9.74 17.08
C GLY A 111 12.38 -8.57 17.96
N ILE A 112 13.56 -8.63 18.58
CA ILE A 112 14.19 -7.44 19.09
C ILE A 112 14.38 -6.57 17.83
N LEU A 113 15.22 -6.98 16.83
CA LEU A 113 15.42 -6.32 15.49
C LEU A 113 14.50 -5.13 15.10
N LEU A 114 13.24 -5.53 14.94
CA LEU A 114 12.26 -4.89 14.10
C LEU A 114 11.08 -4.34 14.93
N GLY A 115 11.00 -4.69 16.22
CA GLY A 115 9.97 -4.20 17.13
C GLY A 115 10.22 -2.80 17.70
N GLY A 116 11.33 -2.14 17.33
CA GLY A 116 11.65 -0.78 17.80
C GLY A 116 12.11 -0.69 19.27
N GLU A 117 12.20 -1.80 20.01
CA GLU A 117 12.59 -1.82 21.43
C GLU A 117 14.05 -1.37 21.72
N TRP A 118 14.84 -1.01 20.69
CA TRP A 118 16.18 -0.40 20.86
C TRP A 118 16.13 1.01 21.40
N GLU A 119 15.10 1.78 21.06
CA GLU A 119 15.06 3.22 21.37
C GLU A 119 14.77 3.45 22.85
N THR A 120 14.02 2.55 23.49
CA THR A 120 13.64 2.67 24.90
C THR A 120 14.80 2.40 25.87
N ARG A 121 15.83 1.65 25.48
CA ARG A 121 16.96 1.31 26.37
C ARG A 121 18.10 2.34 26.36
N ARG A 122 18.07 3.34 25.46
CA ARG A 122 19.13 4.36 25.35
C ARG A 122 18.84 5.66 26.14
N ARG A 123 17.73 5.71 26.89
CA ARG A 123 17.36 6.81 27.81
C ARG A 123 17.06 6.33 29.24
N ALA A 124 17.93 5.48 29.80
CA ALA A 124 17.95 5.18 31.22
C ALA A 124 19.37 5.31 31.76
#